data_AF-A0A420VNJ1-F1
#
_entry.id   AF-A0A420VNJ1-F1
#
_cell.length_a   1.000
_cell.length_b   1.000
_cell.length_c   1.000
_cell.angle_alpha   90.00
_cell.angle_beta   90.00
_cell.angle_gamma   90.00
#
_symmetry.space_group_name_H-M   'P 1'
#
loop_
_entity.id
_entity.type
_entity.pdbx_description
1 polymer ?
#
loop_
_entity_poly.entity_id
_entity_poly.type
_entity_poly.pdbx_seq_one_letter_code
_entity_poly.pdbx_strand_id
1 'polypeptide(L)'
;MEEKKILYTKDPYKELLVFASENQCEVEELDFRLLSFNTSYTYDNQEWIKANEKELKIFEEDEKFLIQNLNIKQEYKIEIFFKKMAHLQEFDISLQTNEFCTLLKANVKPKDSIAFYDKLALELLEAIYKAMIKEKFLLGFRNFDFKKQIIDFNAKVKEKQKFDFEVEFEVSKGLDPQEPTNEEIKFHYLDKLKKHNDVMNRNYVAPIGKDEVAIEKIKPKEGSDGKDLRFKILKALPPKSNKDKVICSDKFEIKEDDESVKYIAKKDGFIIQRKSIYEIENYLEFNKVDFKSTGSIWAGFDKQVIIMIKNTNTLEDAIGPRITVEAQELEVVGNMAQDSVLRGKKVTLKGNMHHKSTIIGQKVDVNILRGYCQAQELNVETLENGVIRAKKVNIKKAVGGEIIADEVYIQELVGNCICSAKSLIHIEKIQGSGNKLMIQDLKAFGEEKSGEEILVHIDELQKEQENVAKEIEDVKHTIQVSKDSVRILQQKAKELLSAKRAVPQAYKATIKDFNQKVESLSILSNKIETLKEEEKASVEKLKQIQEELLKSKIINKSGKWLDLNEVKFHLLNPRKELSYHPNNEERIQCFTLEKVETEEGVSAYEIQSISNYKEKVDDSSN
;
A
#
# COMPACT_ATOMS: atom_id res chain seq x y z
N MET A 1 -46.51 -39.05 57.35
CA MET A 1 -45.16 -38.97 57.94
C MET A 1 -44.27 -38.37 56.85
N GLU A 2 -43.69 -37.18 57.04
CA GLU A 2 -42.74 -36.64 56.07
C GLU A 2 -41.41 -37.41 56.22
N GLU A 3 -41.27 -38.53 55.52
CA GLU A 3 -40.00 -39.24 55.46
C GLU A 3 -39.02 -38.43 54.60
N LYS A 4 -38.02 -37.84 55.27
CA LYS A 4 -36.88 -37.19 54.63
C LYS A 4 -35.65 -38.03 54.94
N LYS A 5 -34.88 -38.39 53.91
CA LYS A 5 -33.64 -39.18 54.05
C LYS A 5 -32.45 -38.32 53.64
N ILE A 6 -31.54 -38.07 54.56
CA ILE A 6 -30.26 -37.40 54.30
C ILE A 6 -29.17 -38.44 54.20
N LEU A 7 -28.41 -38.42 53.10
CA LEU A 7 -27.34 -39.38 52.86
C LEU A 7 -26.19 -38.78 52.03
N TYR A 8 -25.04 -39.46 52.02
CA TYR A 8 -23.90 -39.16 51.16
C TYR A 8 -23.86 -40.19 50.02
N THR A 9 -23.67 -39.73 48.79
CA THR A 9 -23.63 -40.61 47.62
C THR A 9 -22.76 -40.04 46.51
N LYS A 10 -22.30 -40.91 45.62
CA LYS A 10 -21.64 -40.51 44.37
C LYS A 10 -22.62 -40.39 43.20
N ASP A 11 -23.85 -40.88 43.37
CA ASP A 11 -24.89 -40.89 42.34
C ASP A 11 -26.28 -40.64 42.98
N PRO A 12 -26.68 -39.37 43.12
CA PRO A 12 -27.99 -38.99 43.67
C PRO A 12 -29.19 -39.60 42.96
N TYR A 13 -29.13 -39.77 41.63
CA TYR A 13 -30.23 -40.31 40.85
C TYR A 13 -30.38 -41.83 41.05
N LYS A 14 -29.28 -42.54 41.25
CA LYS A 14 -29.33 -43.94 41.68
C LYS A 14 -29.97 -44.09 43.07
N GLU A 15 -29.65 -43.20 44.00
CA GLU A 15 -30.24 -43.23 45.35
C GLU A 15 -31.73 -42.89 45.34
N LEU A 16 -32.20 -42.03 44.43
CA LEU A 16 -33.63 -41.82 44.20
C LEU A 16 -34.35 -43.11 43.77
N LEU A 17 -33.75 -43.89 42.86
CA LEU A 17 -34.32 -45.18 42.41
C LEU A 17 -34.40 -46.20 43.56
N VAL A 18 -33.34 -46.28 44.36
CA VAL A 18 -33.31 -47.15 45.55
C VAL A 18 -34.40 -46.71 46.54
N PHE A 19 -34.49 -45.41 46.83
CA PHE A 19 -35.49 -44.87 47.75
C PHE A 19 -36.93 -45.08 47.24
N ALA A 20 -37.18 -44.91 45.94
CA ALA A 20 -38.48 -45.17 45.32
C ALA A 20 -38.90 -46.64 45.50
N SER A 21 -37.95 -47.57 45.27
CA SER A 21 -38.18 -49.00 45.45
C SER A 21 -38.40 -49.39 46.91
N GLU A 22 -37.66 -48.77 47.85
CA GLU A 22 -37.82 -48.99 49.30
C GLU A 22 -39.20 -48.54 49.81
N ASN A 23 -39.74 -47.45 49.24
CA ASN A 23 -40.97 -46.80 49.70
C ASN A 23 -42.20 -47.06 48.82
N GLN A 24 -42.07 -47.92 47.79
CA GLN A 24 -43.15 -48.28 46.86
C GLN A 24 -43.84 -47.07 46.22
N CYS A 25 -43.05 -46.10 45.76
CA CYS A 25 -43.55 -44.92 45.04
C CYS A 25 -42.87 -44.78 43.66
N GLU A 26 -43.46 -43.98 42.78
CA GLU A 26 -42.86 -43.67 41.48
C GLU A 26 -41.70 -42.68 41.65
N VAL A 27 -40.65 -42.82 40.84
CA VAL A 27 -39.44 -41.96 40.94
C VAL A 27 -39.77 -40.51 40.60
N GLU A 28 -40.75 -40.31 39.73
CA GLU A 28 -41.29 -39.01 39.34
C GLU A 28 -41.90 -38.25 40.52
N GLU A 29 -42.33 -38.94 41.58
CA GLU A 29 -42.87 -38.35 42.81
C GLU A 29 -41.77 -37.87 43.76
N LEU A 30 -40.49 -38.14 43.47
CA LEU A 30 -39.35 -37.81 44.31
C LEU A 30 -38.44 -36.76 43.66
N ASP A 31 -37.81 -35.95 44.49
CA ASP A 31 -36.67 -35.09 44.15
C ASP A 31 -35.67 -35.07 45.31
N PHE A 32 -34.48 -34.53 45.10
CA PHE A 32 -33.49 -34.33 46.16
C PHE A 32 -33.05 -32.88 46.26
N ARG A 33 -32.66 -32.42 47.44
CA ARG A 33 -31.91 -31.17 47.60
C ARG A 33 -30.42 -31.47 47.65
N LEU A 34 -29.63 -30.70 46.91
CA LEU A 34 -28.17 -30.76 46.98
C LEU A 34 -27.69 -29.87 48.15
N LEU A 35 -27.34 -30.49 49.28
CA LEU A 35 -26.93 -29.76 50.48
C LEU A 35 -25.46 -29.30 50.41
N SER A 36 -24.58 -30.17 49.91
CA SER A 36 -23.16 -29.88 49.71
C SER A 36 -22.52 -30.94 48.83
N PHE A 37 -21.35 -30.66 48.28
CA PHE A 37 -20.51 -31.65 47.61
C PHE A 37 -19.06 -31.53 48.08
N ASN A 38 -18.37 -32.67 48.12
CA ASN A 38 -16.95 -32.75 48.41
C ASN A 38 -16.22 -33.23 47.17
N THR A 39 -15.18 -32.50 46.77
CA THR A 39 -14.32 -32.91 45.66
C THR A 39 -13.03 -33.50 46.20
N SER A 40 -12.56 -34.56 45.59
CA SER A 40 -11.22 -35.09 45.85
C SER A 40 -10.52 -35.35 44.54
N TYR A 41 -9.23 -35.09 44.49
CA TYR A 41 -8.41 -35.37 43.31
C TYR A 41 -7.14 -36.13 43.70
N THR A 42 -6.52 -36.76 42.71
CA THR A 42 -5.22 -37.41 42.84
C THR A 42 -4.48 -37.34 41.51
N TYR A 43 -3.16 -37.36 41.59
CA TYR A 43 -2.28 -37.70 40.46
C TYR A 43 -1.81 -39.15 40.63
N ASP A 44 -1.75 -39.93 39.56
CA ASP A 44 -1.24 -41.32 39.56
C ASP A 44 -1.87 -42.30 40.59
N ASN A 45 -3.13 -42.06 41.00
CA ASN A 45 -3.80 -42.86 42.05
C ASN A 45 -3.01 -42.94 43.38
N GLN A 46 -2.23 -41.91 43.69
CA GLN A 46 -1.66 -41.67 45.01
C GLN A 46 -2.75 -41.34 46.05
N GLU A 47 -2.37 -40.73 47.17
CA GLU A 47 -3.31 -40.32 48.21
C GLU A 47 -4.31 -39.28 47.67
N TRP A 48 -5.61 -39.50 47.93
CA TRP A 48 -6.67 -38.61 47.49
C TRP A 48 -6.68 -37.33 48.34
N ILE A 49 -6.42 -36.19 47.69
CA ILE A 49 -6.45 -34.88 48.30
C ILE A 49 -7.88 -34.34 48.26
N LYS A 50 -8.43 -33.97 49.41
CA LYS A 50 -9.73 -33.29 49.49
C LYS A 50 -9.54 -31.82 49.13
N ALA A 51 -10.39 -31.32 48.24
CA ALA A 51 -10.37 -29.94 47.78
C ALA A 51 -11.76 -29.30 47.90
N ASN A 52 -11.81 -28.12 48.51
CA ASN A 52 -12.96 -27.24 48.44
C ASN A 52 -12.97 -26.45 47.12
N GLU A 53 -14.06 -25.74 46.82
CA GLU A 53 -14.19 -24.98 45.56
C GLU A 53 -13.09 -23.92 45.35
N LYS A 54 -12.55 -23.31 46.41
CA LYS A 54 -11.47 -22.32 46.28
C LYS A 54 -10.15 -22.99 45.90
N GLU A 55 -9.90 -24.18 46.44
CA GLU A 55 -8.71 -24.98 46.13
C GLU A 55 -8.76 -25.58 44.73
N LEU A 56 -9.96 -25.84 44.18
CA LEU A 56 -10.12 -26.30 42.80
C LEU A 56 -9.70 -25.28 41.74
N LYS A 57 -9.53 -24.00 42.12
CA LYS A 57 -9.05 -22.95 41.20
C LYS A 57 -7.65 -23.22 40.64
N ILE A 58 -6.85 -24.06 41.29
CA ILE A 58 -5.56 -24.51 40.73
C ILE A 58 -5.72 -25.14 39.34
N PHE A 59 -6.89 -25.72 39.07
CA PHE A 59 -7.20 -26.33 37.77
C PHE A 59 -7.74 -25.33 36.76
N GLU A 60 -7.89 -24.05 37.10
CA GLU A 60 -8.13 -22.99 36.10
C GLU A 60 -6.84 -22.71 35.30
N GLU A 61 -5.66 -23.03 35.86
CA GLU A 61 -4.39 -23.06 35.11
C GLU A 61 -4.35 -24.27 34.16
N ASP A 62 -4.21 -24.00 32.86
CA ASP A 62 -4.27 -25.04 31.82
C ASP A 62 -3.20 -26.12 31.99
N GLU A 63 -1.99 -25.74 32.42
CA GLU A 63 -0.90 -26.69 32.69
C GLU A 63 -1.28 -27.72 33.76
N LYS A 64 -1.98 -27.31 34.82
CA LYS A 64 -2.41 -28.20 35.92
C LYS A 64 -3.55 -29.10 35.51
N PHE A 65 -4.43 -28.62 34.64
CA PHE A 65 -5.56 -29.38 34.12
C PHE A 65 -5.12 -30.44 33.10
N LEU A 66 -4.17 -30.11 32.23
CA LEU A 66 -3.65 -30.98 31.17
C LEU A 66 -2.86 -32.20 31.67
N ILE A 67 -2.47 -32.25 32.95
CA ILE A 67 -1.76 -33.38 33.54
C ILE A 67 -2.55 -34.69 33.27
N GLN A 68 -1.90 -35.66 32.63
CA GLN A 68 -2.57 -36.85 32.07
C GLN A 68 -3.20 -37.76 33.14
N ASN A 69 -2.57 -37.87 34.30
CA ASN A 69 -2.94 -38.77 35.38
C ASN A 69 -3.86 -38.13 36.45
N LEU A 70 -4.38 -36.93 36.16
CA LEU A 70 -5.32 -36.24 37.04
C LEU A 70 -6.67 -36.97 37.07
N ASN A 71 -7.00 -37.52 38.23
CA ASN A 71 -8.31 -38.14 38.50
C ASN A 71 -9.07 -37.31 39.53
N ILE A 72 -10.35 -37.06 39.29
CA ILE A 72 -11.22 -36.29 40.18
C ILE A 72 -12.51 -37.05 40.44
N LYS A 73 -12.99 -37.03 41.68
CA LYS A 73 -14.28 -37.59 42.08
C LYS A 73 -15.03 -36.63 43.00
N GLN A 74 -16.35 -36.72 42.96
CA GLN A 74 -17.23 -35.97 43.84
C GLN A 74 -18.15 -36.89 44.64
N GLU A 75 -18.42 -36.48 45.86
CA GLU A 75 -19.42 -37.08 46.74
C GLU A 75 -20.41 -35.99 47.15
N TYR A 76 -21.69 -36.29 47.02
CA TYR A 76 -22.80 -35.37 47.20
C TYR A 76 -23.54 -35.71 48.49
N LYS A 77 -23.79 -34.70 49.32
CA LYS A 77 -24.71 -34.79 50.44
C LYS A 77 -26.07 -34.32 49.96
N ILE A 78 -27.05 -35.21 49.99
CA ILE A 78 -28.39 -34.94 49.47
C ILE A 78 -29.47 -35.17 50.54
N GLU A 79 -30.59 -34.47 50.40
CA GLU A 79 -31.84 -34.70 51.15
C GLU A 79 -32.92 -35.14 50.16
N ILE A 80 -33.37 -36.39 50.22
CA ILE A 80 -34.47 -36.90 49.37
C ILE A 80 -35.82 -36.52 49.98
N PHE A 81 -36.76 -36.05 49.16
CA PHE A 81 -38.10 -35.66 49.57
C PHE A 81 -39.16 -35.95 48.49
N PHE A 82 -40.42 -36.06 48.92
CA PHE A 82 -41.58 -36.18 48.02
C PHE A 82 -41.98 -34.82 47.43
N LYS A 83 -42.16 -34.75 46.11
CA LYS A 83 -42.64 -33.56 45.40
C LYS A 83 -44.07 -33.26 45.84
N LYS A 84 -44.29 -32.08 46.43
CA LYS A 84 -45.65 -31.53 46.61
C LYS A 84 -46.10 -30.94 45.28
N MET A 85 -47.40 -31.00 44.93
CA MET A 85 -47.92 -30.44 43.67
C MET A 85 -47.54 -28.95 43.42
N ALA A 86 -47.21 -28.20 44.47
CA ALA A 86 -46.76 -26.81 44.39
C ALA A 86 -45.24 -26.63 44.12
N HIS A 87 -44.47 -27.70 43.93
CA HIS A 87 -43.01 -27.67 43.73
C HIS A 87 -42.57 -28.27 42.38
N LEU A 88 -43.40 -28.12 41.33
CA LEU A 88 -42.96 -28.44 39.97
C LEU A 88 -41.93 -27.40 39.52
N GLN A 89 -40.78 -27.86 39.04
CA GLN A 89 -39.70 -27.01 38.58
C GLN A 89 -40.21 -26.07 37.46
N GLU A 90 -40.16 -24.76 37.72
CA GLU A 90 -40.79 -23.72 36.89
C GLU A 90 -39.98 -23.37 35.63
N PHE A 91 -38.76 -23.89 35.50
CA PHE A 91 -37.88 -23.70 34.35
C PHE A 91 -37.20 -25.01 33.94
N ASP A 92 -37.00 -25.17 32.64
CA ASP A 92 -36.33 -26.29 32.01
C ASP A 92 -34.84 -25.97 31.80
N ILE A 93 -33.98 -26.96 32.02
CA ILE A 93 -32.54 -26.84 31.85
C ILE A 93 -32.09 -27.88 30.84
N SER A 94 -31.36 -27.41 29.82
CA SER A 94 -30.65 -28.27 28.88
C SER A 94 -29.16 -27.95 28.91
N LEU A 95 -28.34 -29.00 28.98
CA LEU A 95 -26.89 -28.87 28.89
C LEU A 95 -26.44 -29.12 27.45
N GLN A 96 -25.57 -28.25 26.95
CA GLN A 96 -25.01 -28.35 25.61
C GLN A 96 -23.49 -28.27 25.68
N THR A 97 -22.82 -29.07 24.86
CA THR A 97 -21.36 -29.03 24.70
C THR A 97 -20.97 -28.76 23.26
N ASN A 98 -19.81 -28.13 23.06
CA ASN A 98 -19.19 -28.07 21.73
C ASN A 98 -18.68 -29.45 21.28
N GLU A 99 -18.24 -29.56 20.03
CA GLU A 99 -17.78 -30.81 19.40
C GLU A 99 -16.70 -31.54 20.22
N PHE A 100 -15.78 -30.78 20.83
CA PHE A 100 -14.69 -31.31 21.65
C PHE A 100 -15.04 -31.53 23.13
N CYS A 101 -16.27 -31.21 23.56
CA CYS A 101 -16.68 -31.28 24.97
C CYS A 101 -15.80 -30.45 25.93
N THR A 102 -15.21 -29.35 25.43
CA THR A 102 -14.37 -28.41 26.18
C THR A 102 -15.14 -27.16 26.62
N LEU A 103 -16.39 -27.00 26.21
CA LEU A 103 -17.26 -25.92 26.69
C LEU A 103 -18.61 -26.51 27.05
N LEU A 104 -19.01 -26.35 28.31
CA LEU A 104 -20.34 -26.74 28.80
C LEU A 104 -21.18 -25.49 29.03
N LYS A 105 -22.34 -25.45 28.36
CA LYS A 105 -23.33 -24.40 28.47
C LYS A 105 -24.63 -24.94 29.05
N ALA A 106 -25.27 -24.19 29.93
CA ALA A 106 -26.61 -24.48 30.44
C ALA A 106 -27.59 -23.47 29.86
N ASN A 107 -28.51 -23.96 29.03
CA ASN A 107 -29.64 -23.19 28.53
C ASN A 107 -30.82 -23.38 29.46
N VAL A 108 -31.32 -22.27 29.98
CA VAL A 108 -32.39 -22.22 30.97
C VAL A 108 -33.57 -21.48 30.36
N LYS A 109 -34.70 -22.17 30.29
CA LYS A 109 -35.95 -21.63 29.73
C LYS A 109 -37.07 -21.71 30.77
N PRO A 110 -37.73 -20.60 31.11
CA PRO A 110 -38.87 -20.64 32.01
C PRO A 110 -40.07 -21.29 31.29
N LYS A 111 -40.84 -22.13 31.99
CA LYS A 111 -42.04 -22.79 31.43
C LYS A 111 -43.17 -21.79 31.19
N ASP A 112 -43.30 -20.86 32.12
CA ASP A 112 -44.20 -19.70 32.09
C ASP A 112 -43.44 -18.47 32.63
N SER A 113 -44.05 -17.29 32.67
CA SER A 113 -43.44 -16.10 33.28
C SER A 113 -43.31 -16.27 34.80
N ILE A 114 -42.09 -16.35 35.32
CA ILE A 114 -41.80 -16.52 36.76
C ILE A 114 -41.63 -15.15 37.41
N ALA A 115 -42.37 -14.85 38.49
CA ALA A 115 -42.17 -13.63 39.26
C ALA A 115 -40.86 -13.68 40.05
N PHE A 116 -40.20 -12.54 40.23
CA PHE A 116 -38.96 -12.51 41.04
C PHE A 116 -39.23 -12.88 42.51
N TYR A 117 -38.36 -13.72 43.09
CA TYR A 117 -38.29 -14.01 44.52
C TYR A 117 -36.84 -14.26 44.95
N ASP A 118 -36.53 -14.02 46.22
CA ASP A 118 -35.14 -13.96 46.72
C ASP A 118 -34.34 -15.26 46.54
N LYS A 119 -35.00 -16.42 46.45
CA LYS A 119 -34.36 -17.73 46.32
C LYS A 119 -34.13 -18.19 44.87
N LEU A 120 -34.60 -17.44 43.87
CA LEU A 120 -34.59 -17.85 42.47
C LEU A 120 -33.17 -18.20 41.96
N ALA A 121 -32.16 -17.39 42.31
CA ALA A 121 -30.77 -17.67 41.92
C ALA A 121 -30.20 -18.95 42.53
N LEU A 122 -30.58 -19.27 43.77
CA LEU A 122 -30.12 -20.47 44.46
C LEU A 122 -30.80 -21.72 43.88
N GLU A 123 -32.11 -21.63 43.62
CA GLU A 123 -32.87 -22.70 42.97
C GLU A 123 -32.38 -22.95 41.53
N LEU A 124 -32.06 -21.88 40.80
CA LEU A 124 -31.47 -21.97 39.47
C LEU A 124 -30.09 -22.64 39.49
N LEU A 125 -29.21 -22.22 40.40
CA LEU A 125 -27.89 -22.82 40.56
C LEU A 125 -27.99 -24.30 40.92
N GLU A 126 -28.86 -24.65 41.88
CA GLU A 126 -29.09 -26.03 42.29
C GLU A 126 -29.64 -26.86 41.13
N ALA A 127 -30.57 -26.32 40.36
CA ALA A 127 -31.13 -26.98 39.20
C ALA A 127 -30.09 -27.24 38.10
N ILE A 128 -29.21 -26.27 37.81
CA ILE A 128 -28.09 -26.47 36.87
C ILE A 128 -27.15 -27.56 37.41
N TYR A 129 -26.84 -27.56 38.70
CA TYR A 129 -26.02 -28.60 39.32
C TYR A 129 -26.66 -29.99 39.28
N LYS A 130 -27.97 -30.10 39.48
CA LYS A 130 -28.71 -31.37 39.28
C LYS A 130 -28.56 -31.87 37.84
N ALA A 131 -28.73 -30.99 36.85
CA ALA A 131 -28.53 -31.33 35.44
C ALA A 131 -27.08 -31.78 35.17
N MET A 132 -26.08 -31.11 35.76
CA MET A 132 -24.67 -31.50 35.64
C MET A 132 -24.40 -32.89 36.26
N ILE A 133 -24.92 -33.15 37.46
CA ILE A 133 -24.79 -34.47 38.12
C ILE A 133 -25.37 -35.56 37.23
N LYS A 134 -26.57 -35.32 36.65
CA LYS A 134 -27.25 -36.28 35.76
C LYS A 134 -26.40 -36.64 34.55
N GLU A 135 -25.77 -35.65 33.94
CA GLU A 135 -24.88 -35.80 32.77
C GLU A 135 -23.41 -36.11 33.15
N LYS A 136 -23.14 -36.35 34.44
CA LYS A 136 -21.83 -36.70 35.02
C LYS A 136 -20.73 -35.64 34.88
N PHE A 137 -21.10 -34.36 34.85
CA PHE A 137 -20.15 -33.24 34.94
C PHE A 137 -19.87 -32.87 36.40
N LEU A 138 -18.64 -32.42 36.67
CA LEU A 138 -18.21 -32.03 38.02
C LEU A 138 -18.70 -30.64 38.40
N LEU A 139 -19.21 -30.49 39.61
CA LEU A 139 -19.67 -29.23 40.16
C LEU A 139 -18.51 -28.35 40.62
N GLY A 140 -18.57 -27.04 40.35
CA GLY A 140 -17.56 -26.10 40.83
C GLY A 140 -16.15 -26.34 40.28
N PHE A 141 -16.00 -27.10 39.19
CA PHE A 141 -14.73 -27.41 38.54
C PHE A 141 -14.59 -26.64 37.23
N ARG A 142 -13.48 -25.91 37.06
CA ARG A 142 -13.19 -25.04 35.90
C ARG A 142 -14.40 -24.20 35.47
N ASN A 143 -15.11 -23.66 36.46
CA ASN A 143 -16.37 -22.93 36.27
C ASN A 143 -16.17 -21.41 36.10
N PHE A 144 -14.96 -20.89 36.32
CA PHE A 144 -14.58 -19.49 36.09
C PHE A 144 -15.64 -18.51 36.63
N ASP A 145 -16.26 -17.73 35.74
CA ASP A 145 -17.24 -16.70 36.09
C ASP A 145 -18.69 -17.22 36.21
N PHE A 146 -18.94 -18.53 36.14
CA PHE A 146 -20.30 -19.09 36.16
C PHE A 146 -21.17 -18.55 37.32
N LYS A 147 -20.65 -18.55 38.55
CA LYS A 147 -21.39 -18.04 39.71
C LYS A 147 -21.70 -16.54 39.60
N LYS A 148 -20.80 -15.77 38.99
CA LYS A 148 -21.00 -14.35 38.72
C LYS A 148 -22.09 -14.15 37.67
N GLN A 149 -22.12 -14.96 36.61
CA GLN A 149 -23.19 -14.92 35.61
C GLN A 149 -24.58 -15.16 36.24
N ILE A 150 -24.69 -16.08 37.20
CA ILE A 150 -25.95 -16.32 37.94
C ILE A 150 -26.34 -15.11 38.81
N ILE A 151 -25.37 -14.45 39.47
CA ILE A 151 -25.62 -13.23 40.26
C ILE A 151 -26.09 -12.10 39.35
N ASP A 152 -25.43 -11.90 38.20
CA ASP A 152 -25.77 -10.87 37.22
C ASP A 152 -27.16 -11.13 36.60
N PHE A 153 -27.48 -12.39 36.32
CA PHE A 153 -28.82 -12.81 35.92
C PHE A 153 -29.86 -12.46 37.00
N ASN A 154 -29.59 -12.79 38.26
CA ASN A 154 -30.51 -12.50 39.36
C ASN A 154 -30.77 -11.01 39.52
N ALA A 155 -29.75 -10.16 39.35
CA ALA A 155 -29.89 -8.71 39.37
C ALA A 155 -30.81 -8.21 38.23
N LYS A 156 -30.66 -8.76 37.01
CA LYS A 156 -31.52 -8.44 35.87
C LYS A 156 -32.98 -8.85 36.09
N VAL A 157 -33.22 -10.05 36.62
CA VAL A 157 -34.57 -10.51 36.92
C VAL A 157 -35.19 -9.67 38.04
N LYS A 158 -34.41 -9.28 39.06
CA LYS A 158 -34.85 -8.39 40.13
C LYS A 158 -35.27 -7.02 39.60
N GLU A 159 -34.53 -6.43 38.67
CA GLU A 159 -34.90 -5.16 38.05
C GLU A 159 -36.20 -5.28 37.24
N LYS A 160 -36.35 -6.35 36.47
CA LYS A 160 -37.55 -6.62 35.65
C LYS A 160 -38.74 -7.13 36.44
N GLN A 161 -38.54 -7.56 37.69
CA GLN A 161 -39.52 -8.25 38.55
C GLN A 161 -40.09 -9.56 37.98
N LYS A 162 -39.57 -10.06 36.85
CA LYS A 162 -40.00 -11.30 36.19
C LYS A 162 -38.90 -11.94 35.36
N PHE A 163 -39.00 -13.25 35.18
CA PHE A 163 -38.16 -14.09 34.32
C PHE A 163 -39.03 -14.78 33.25
N ASP A 164 -38.95 -14.29 32.02
CA ASP A 164 -39.79 -14.68 30.88
C ASP A 164 -38.98 -14.87 29.58
N PHE A 165 -37.65 -15.05 29.68
CA PHE A 165 -36.74 -15.15 28.55
C PHE A 165 -35.80 -16.35 28.71
N GLU A 166 -35.24 -16.84 27.61
CA GLU A 166 -34.20 -17.87 27.64
C GLU A 166 -32.84 -17.25 27.96
N VAL A 167 -32.05 -17.93 28.79
CA VAL A 167 -30.70 -17.50 29.16
C VAL A 167 -29.72 -18.67 29.05
N GLU A 168 -28.54 -18.39 28.50
CA GLU A 168 -27.43 -19.32 28.40
C GLU A 168 -26.35 -18.95 29.42
N PHE A 169 -25.85 -19.95 30.15
CA PHE A 169 -24.72 -19.80 31.07
C PHE A 169 -23.53 -20.64 30.61
N GLU A 170 -22.33 -20.07 30.56
CA GLU A 170 -21.11 -20.86 30.45
C GLU A 170 -20.77 -21.44 31.82
N VAL A 171 -20.92 -22.75 31.96
CA VAL A 171 -20.86 -23.44 33.25
C VAL A 171 -19.47 -23.98 33.57
N SER A 172 -18.76 -24.50 32.56
CA SER A 172 -17.42 -25.04 32.71
C SER A 172 -16.66 -25.00 31.38
N LYS A 173 -15.33 -24.83 31.44
CA LYS A 173 -14.43 -24.83 30.26
C LYS A 173 -13.28 -25.81 30.45
N GLY A 174 -13.03 -26.68 29.48
CA GLY A 174 -11.82 -27.47 29.31
C GLY A 174 -10.77 -26.69 28.53
N LEU A 175 -10.01 -27.39 27.68
CA LEU A 175 -9.01 -26.79 26.80
C LEU A 175 -9.08 -27.42 25.41
N ASP A 176 -9.25 -26.60 24.37
CA ASP A 176 -9.23 -27.06 22.98
C ASP A 176 -7.80 -27.40 22.53
N PRO A 177 -7.61 -28.42 21.68
CA PRO A 177 -6.32 -28.67 21.05
C PRO A 177 -5.96 -27.52 20.09
N GLN A 178 -4.69 -27.14 20.04
CA GLN A 178 -4.19 -26.20 19.04
C GLN A 178 -3.66 -26.95 17.83
N GLU A 179 -4.06 -26.50 16.64
CA GLU A 179 -3.57 -27.05 15.37
C GLU A 179 -2.05 -26.82 15.22
N PRO A 180 -1.32 -27.79 14.65
CA PRO A 180 0.10 -27.63 14.35
C PRO A 180 0.33 -26.62 13.22
N THR A 181 1.54 -26.06 13.18
CA THR A 181 2.02 -25.36 11.98
C THR A 181 2.72 -26.37 11.08
N ASN A 182 2.20 -26.55 9.86
CA ASN A 182 2.81 -27.43 8.87
C ASN A 182 4.07 -26.79 8.27
N GLU A 183 5.00 -27.64 7.83
CA GLU A 183 6.15 -27.21 7.04
C GLU A 183 5.70 -26.73 5.66
N GLU A 184 6.04 -25.50 5.29
CA GLU A 184 5.64 -24.87 4.03
C GLU A 184 6.83 -24.15 3.39
N ILE A 185 6.95 -24.19 2.06
CA ILE A 185 7.94 -23.40 1.32
C ILE A 185 7.20 -22.32 0.53
N LYS A 186 7.50 -21.06 0.83
CA LYS A 186 6.97 -19.88 0.16
C LYS A 186 8.01 -19.33 -0.80
N PHE A 187 7.62 -19.22 -2.07
CA PHE A 187 8.45 -18.66 -3.14
C PHE A 187 8.10 -17.19 -3.39
N HIS A 188 8.56 -16.31 -2.51
CA HIS A 188 8.27 -14.86 -2.53
C HIS A 188 8.61 -14.20 -3.87
N TYR A 189 9.64 -14.69 -4.58
CA TYR A 189 10.02 -14.17 -5.89
C TYR A 189 8.96 -14.40 -6.99
N LEU A 190 8.14 -15.46 -6.88
CA LEU A 190 7.07 -15.73 -7.84
C LEU A 190 5.87 -14.81 -7.65
N ASP A 191 5.60 -14.37 -6.42
CA ASP A 191 4.49 -13.47 -6.16
C ASP A 191 4.71 -12.07 -6.76
N LYS A 192 5.96 -11.66 -6.95
CA LYS A 192 6.29 -10.39 -7.62
C LYS A 192 5.93 -10.40 -9.11
N LEU A 193 5.91 -11.57 -9.74
CA LEU A 193 5.59 -11.71 -11.16
C LEU A 193 4.11 -11.42 -11.47
N LYS A 194 3.23 -11.58 -10.46
CA LYS A 194 1.78 -11.31 -10.57
C LYS A 194 1.43 -9.81 -10.59
N LYS A 195 2.40 -8.91 -10.42
CA LYS A 195 2.14 -7.46 -10.28
C LYS A 195 1.83 -6.74 -11.58
N HIS A 196 2.23 -7.29 -12.73
CA HIS A 196 1.97 -6.66 -14.03
C HIS A 196 0.71 -7.24 -14.66
N ASN A 197 -0.30 -6.40 -14.87
CA ASN A 197 -1.51 -6.70 -15.65
C ASN A 197 -1.21 -6.72 -17.17
N ASP A 198 -0.21 -7.48 -17.57
CA ASP A 198 0.16 -7.69 -18.96
C ASP A 198 -0.22 -9.12 -19.37
N VAL A 199 -1.21 -9.24 -20.25
CA VAL A 199 -1.69 -10.53 -20.79
C VAL A 199 -0.57 -11.29 -21.51
N MET A 200 0.46 -10.57 -21.98
CA MET A 200 1.61 -11.15 -22.66
C MET A 200 2.73 -11.55 -21.69
N ASN A 201 2.65 -11.22 -20.40
CA ASN A 201 3.65 -11.61 -19.41
C ASN A 201 3.47 -13.08 -19.00
N ARG A 202 4.46 -13.92 -19.32
CA ARG A 202 4.47 -15.35 -18.97
C ARG A 202 5.36 -15.68 -17.76
N ASN A 203 5.78 -14.68 -17.00
CA ASN A 203 6.57 -14.84 -15.78
C ASN A 203 7.93 -15.54 -16.04
N TYR A 204 8.52 -15.30 -17.23
CA TYR A 204 9.72 -16.00 -17.67
C TYR A 204 10.98 -15.59 -16.90
N VAL A 205 11.09 -14.31 -16.54
CA VAL A 205 12.21 -13.74 -15.78
C VAL A 205 11.71 -13.23 -14.44
N ALA A 206 12.21 -13.81 -13.36
CA ALA A 206 11.84 -13.44 -11.99
C ALA A 206 12.90 -12.55 -11.33
N PRO A 207 12.78 -11.21 -11.42
CA PRO A 207 13.77 -10.31 -10.86
C PRO A 207 13.79 -10.36 -9.34
N ILE A 208 14.99 -10.23 -8.77
CA ILE A 208 15.24 -10.16 -7.32
C ILE A 208 16.28 -9.07 -7.04
N GLY A 209 16.04 -8.28 -6.00
CA GLY A 209 17.00 -7.30 -5.50
C GLY A 209 17.92 -7.88 -4.45
N LYS A 210 19.08 -7.24 -4.27
CA LYS A 210 19.93 -7.44 -3.12
C LYS A 210 19.13 -7.23 -1.82
N ASP A 211 19.42 -8.06 -0.81
CA ASP A 211 18.82 -8.07 0.53
C ASP A 211 17.32 -8.43 0.56
N GLU A 212 16.74 -8.85 -0.57
CA GLU A 212 15.35 -9.31 -0.64
C GLU A 212 15.22 -10.80 -0.31
N VAL A 213 14.17 -11.18 0.43
CA VAL A 213 13.82 -12.59 0.69
C VAL A 213 13.26 -13.21 -0.59
N ALA A 214 13.95 -14.23 -1.10
CA ALA A 214 13.55 -14.95 -2.30
C ALA A 214 12.65 -16.15 -1.96
N ILE A 215 13.07 -16.95 -0.99
CA ILE A 215 12.41 -18.19 -0.58
C ILE A 215 12.37 -18.21 0.95
N GLU A 216 11.26 -18.65 1.52
CA GLU A 216 11.08 -18.84 2.95
C GLU A 216 10.56 -20.24 3.21
N LYS A 217 11.24 -20.97 4.08
CA LYS A 217 10.84 -22.30 4.52
C LYS A 217 10.35 -22.19 5.96
N ILE A 218 9.03 -22.32 6.16
CA ILE A 218 8.39 -22.31 7.47
C ILE A 218 8.65 -23.66 8.14
N LYS A 219 9.15 -23.63 9.38
CA LYS A 219 9.45 -24.83 10.16
C LYS A 219 8.16 -25.44 10.72
N PRO A 220 8.06 -26.77 10.80
CA PRO A 220 6.92 -27.40 11.45
C PRO A 220 6.96 -27.09 12.95
N LYS A 221 5.80 -26.71 13.50
CA LYS A 221 5.63 -26.51 14.94
C LYS A 221 4.52 -27.41 15.44
N GLU A 222 4.82 -28.17 16.49
CA GLU A 222 3.83 -29.01 17.16
C GLU A 222 2.66 -28.15 17.65
N GLY A 223 1.45 -28.69 17.51
CA GLY A 223 0.29 -28.18 18.20
C GLY A 223 0.36 -28.49 19.69
N SER A 224 -0.56 -27.94 20.48
CA SER A 224 -0.69 -28.28 21.90
C SER A 224 -1.92 -29.15 22.12
N ASP A 225 -1.77 -30.21 22.93
CA ASP A 225 -2.90 -31.05 23.35
C ASP A 225 -3.95 -30.22 24.10
N GLY A 226 -5.22 -30.59 23.91
CA GLY A 226 -6.34 -30.14 24.71
C GLY A 226 -6.79 -31.20 25.71
N LYS A 227 -7.80 -30.89 26.52
CA LYS A 227 -8.48 -31.83 27.40
C LYS A 227 -9.94 -31.44 27.59
N ASP A 228 -10.83 -32.40 27.39
CA ASP A 228 -12.26 -32.18 27.53
C ASP A 228 -12.71 -32.17 29.01
N LEU A 229 -13.96 -31.75 29.24
CA LEU A 229 -14.56 -31.70 30.58
C LEU A 229 -14.86 -33.09 31.19
N ARG A 230 -14.61 -34.16 30.43
CA ARG A 230 -14.68 -35.55 30.87
C ARG A 230 -13.28 -36.15 31.08
N PHE A 231 -12.25 -35.30 31.12
CA PHE A 231 -10.85 -35.64 31.35
C PHE A 231 -10.19 -36.49 30.25
N LYS A 232 -10.80 -36.55 29.06
CA LYS A 232 -10.17 -37.16 27.87
C LYS A 232 -9.20 -36.17 27.26
N ILE A 233 -7.95 -36.61 27.06
CA ILE A 233 -6.93 -35.83 26.34
C ILE A 233 -7.32 -35.76 24.85
N LEU A 234 -7.36 -34.54 24.32
CA LEU A 234 -7.59 -34.23 22.92
C LEU A 234 -6.22 -34.02 22.27
N LYS A 235 -5.70 -35.06 21.62
CA LYS A 235 -4.36 -35.02 21.01
C LYS A 235 -4.34 -34.06 19.82
N ALA A 236 -3.37 -33.15 19.80
CA ALA A 236 -3.10 -32.34 18.62
C ALA A 236 -2.63 -33.25 17.47
N LEU A 237 -2.97 -32.87 16.24
CA LEU A 237 -2.43 -33.54 15.06
C LEU A 237 -0.93 -33.22 14.94
N PRO A 238 -0.10 -34.18 14.50
CA PRO A 238 1.30 -33.89 14.23
C PRO A 238 1.43 -32.96 13.01
N PRO A 239 2.42 -32.04 12.99
CA PRO A 239 2.68 -31.21 11.84
C PRO A 239 3.04 -32.06 10.62
N LYS A 240 2.51 -31.68 9.45
CA LYS A 240 2.90 -32.29 8.19
C LYS A 240 4.27 -31.77 7.78
N SER A 241 5.19 -32.68 7.48
CA SER A 241 6.50 -32.34 6.93
C SER A 241 6.45 -32.26 5.41
N ASN A 242 7.17 -31.28 4.85
CA ASN A 242 7.42 -31.16 3.43
C ASN A 242 8.79 -31.77 3.11
N LYS A 243 8.82 -32.75 2.20
CA LYS A 243 10.05 -33.44 1.79
C LYS A 243 10.93 -32.62 0.84
N ASP A 244 10.42 -31.50 0.32
CA ASP A 244 11.14 -30.67 -0.62
C ASP A 244 12.35 -30.00 0.04
N LYS A 245 13.51 -30.15 -0.60
CA LYS A 245 14.75 -29.49 -0.20
C LYS A 245 14.95 -28.24 -1.04
N VAL A 246 15.03 -27.09 -0.38
CA VAL A 246 15.50 -25.86 -1.00
C VAL A 246 17.02 -25.88 -0.97
N ILE A 247 17.66 -25.89 -2.14
CA ILE A 247 19.11 -25.76 -2.27
C ILE A 247 19.36 -24.46 -3.01
N CYS A 248 20.09 -23.55 -2.40
CA CYS A 248 20.48 -22.27 -2.98
C CYS A 248 22.00 -22.25 -3.19
N SER A 249 22.46 -21.52 -4.20
CA SER A 249 23.90 -21.25 -4.37
C SER A 249 24.43 -20.29 -3.30
N ASP A 250 25.74 -20.07 -3.30
CA ASP A 250 26.45 -19.11 -2.43
C ASP A 250 26.00 -17.64 -2.61
N LYS A 251 25.24 -17.36 -3.68
CA LYS A 251 24.62 -16.06 -4.00
C LYS A 251 23.42 -15.73 -3.09
N PHE A 252 23.05 -16.64 -2.19
CA PHE A 252 22.05 -16.41 -1.15
C PHE A 252 22.71 -16.36 0.23
N GLU A 253 22.19 -15.48 1.09
CA GLU A 253 22.41 -15.50 2.54
C GLU A 253 21.27 -16.31 3.18
N ILE A 254 21.61 -17.24 4.06
CA ILE A 254 20.64 -18.07 4.78
C ILE A 254 20.53 -17.51 6.19
N LYS A 255 19.32 -17.09 6.57
CA LYS A 255 18.99 -16.68 7.95
C LYS A 255 17.96 -17.63 8.51
N GLU A 256 18.26 -18.20 9.66
CA GLU A 256 17.40 -19.15 10.35
C GLU A 256 17.00 -18.59 11.71
N ASP A 257 15.70 -18.58 11.98
CA ASP A 257 15.09 -18.26 13.26
C ASP A 257 14.25 -19.46 13.75
N ASP A 258 13.58 -19.35 14.89
CA ASP A 258 12.79 -20.45 15.46
C ASP A 258 11.58 -20.84 14.60
N GLU A 259 11.10 -19.93 13.73
CA GLU A 259 9.89 -20.12 12.94
C GLU A 259 10.18 -20.52 11.49
N SER A 260 11.33 -20.12 10.94
CA SER A 260 11.58 -20.17 9.50
C SER A 260 13.08 -20.17 9.14
N VAL A 261 13.35 -20.61 7.90
CA VAL A 261 14.63 -20.44 7.21
C VAL A 261 14.40 -19.56 5.98
N LYS A 262 15.02 -18.38 5.96
CA LYS A 262 14.90 -17.37 4.90
C LYS A 262 16.15 -17.38 4.02
N TYR A 263 15.93 -17.45 2.72
CA TYR A 263 16.97 -17.37 1.69
C TYR A 263 16.93 -15.98 1.06
N ILE A 264 17.91 -15.16 1.40
CA ILE A 264 17.98 -13.74 1.06
C ILE A 264 18.99 -13.54 -0.06
N ALA A 265 18.65 -12.78 -1.10
CA ALA A 265 19.56 -12.52 -2.21
C ALA A 265 20.75 -11.63 -1.80
N LYS A 266 21.99 -12.04 -2.10
CA LYS A 266 23.19 -11.23 -1.81
C LYS A 266 23.49 -10.17 -2.88
N LYS A 267 22.81 -10.23 -4.03
CA LYS A 267 22.99 -9.33 -5.16
C LYS A 267 21.71 -9.21 -5.96
N ASP A 268 21.63 -8.17 -6.77
CA ASP A 268 20.56 -7.99 -7.75
C ASP A 268 20.71 -8.97 -8.92
N GLY A 269 19.58 -9.35 -9.52
CA GLY A 269 19.54 -10.17 -10.73
C GLY A 269 18.16 -10.77 -10.95
N PHE A 270 18.13 -12.00 -11.45
CA PHE A 270 16.92 -12.82 -11.53
C PHE A 270 17.19 -14.24 -11.04
N ILE A 271 16.15 -14.90 -10.58
CA ILE A 271 16.24 -16.27 -10.05
C ILE A 271 16.06 -17.27 -11.18
N ILE A 272 16.99 -18.22 -11.27
CA ILE A 272 16.91 -19.39 -12.15
C ILE A 272 17.05 -20.66 -11.31
N GLN A 273 16.27 -21.68 -11.67
CA GLN A 273 16.42 -23.01 -11.09
C GLN A 273 17.15 -23.91 -12.09
N ARG A 274 18.40 -24.29 -11.76
CA ARG A 274 19.16 -25.28 -12.52
C ARG A 274 19.11 -26.61 -11.78
N LYS A 275 18.34 -27.56 -12.34
CA LYS A 275 17.98 -28.84 -11.69
C LYS A 275 17.22 -28.60 -10.38
N SER A 276 17.91 -28.64 -9.25
CA SER A 276 17.35 -28.46 -7.90
C SER A 276 18.04 -27.33 -7.13
N ILE A 277 18.92 -26.55 -7.79
CA ILE A 277 19.65 -25.45 -7.16
C ILE A 277 19.08 -24.13 -7.69
N TYR A 278 18.66 -23.27 -6.77
CA TYR A 278 18.29 -21.89 -7.04
C TYR A 278 19.54 -21.02 -7.11
N GLU A 279 19.63 -20.21 -8.15
CA GLU A 279 20.77 -19.35 -8.43
C GLU A 279 20.31 -17.95 -8.86
N ILE A 280 21.17 -16.94 -8.65
CA ILE A 280 20.95 -15.57 -9.12
C ILE A 280 21.88 -15.27 -10.29
N GLU A 281 21.29 -14.96 -11.44
CA GLU A 281 22.01 -14.53 -12.64
C GLU A 281 21.63 -13.12 -13.05
N ASN A 282 22.48 -12.51 -13.87
CA ASN A 282 22.33 -11.13 -14.30
C ASN A 282 22.29 -11.01 -15.83
N TYR A 283 22.69 -12.05 -16.56
CA TYR A 283 22.76 -12.05 -18.02
C TYR A 283 21.82 -13.10 -18.60
N LEU A 284 21.00 -12.69 -19.57
CA LEU A 284 20.12 -13.56 -20.35
C LEU A 284 20.36 -13.32 -21.83
N GLU A 285 20.46 -14.40 -22.58
CA GLU A 285 20.55 -14.36 -24.04
C GLU A 285 19.36 -15.09 -24.66
N PHE A 286 18.69 -14.42 -25.58
CA PHE A 286 17.57 -14.95 -26.34
C PHE A 286 17.89 -14.86 -27.82
N ASN A 287 17.51 -15.88 -28.59
CA ASN A 287 17.48 -15.74 -30.05
C ASN A 287 16.35 -14.76 -30.44
N LYS A 288 15.15 -14.98 -29.89
CA LYS A 288 13.95 -14.19 -30.21
C LYS A 288 13.00 -14.09 -29.03
N VAL A 289 12.42 -12.91 -28.84
CA VAL A 289 11.36 -12.67 -27.85
C VAL A 289 10.06 -12.38 -28.58
N ASP A 290 9.12 -13.32 -28.50
CA ASP A 290 7.79 -13.17 -29.08
C ASP A 290 6.70 -13.75 -28.16
N PHE A 291 5.44 -13.55 -28.53
CA PHE A 291 4.31 -14.04 -27.76
C PHE A 291 4.34 -15.57 -27.55
N LYS A 292 4.86 -16.33 -28.52
CA LYS A 292 4.86 -17.81 -28.47
C LYS A 292 5.97 -18.34 -27.58
N SER A 293 7.16 -17.73 -27.62
CA SER A 293 8.34 -18.20 -26.92
C SER A 293 8.36 -17.77 -25.45
N THR A 294 8.39 -16.47 -25.20
CA THR A 294 8.79 -15.88 -23.92
C THR A 294 7.72 -14.95 -23.37
N GLY A 295 6.96 -14.29 -24.23
CA GLY A 295 6.07 -13.21 -23.82
C GLY A 295 6.84 -11.92 -23.49
N SER A 296 6.16 -10.96 -22.89
CA SER A 296 6.78 -9.75 -22.36
C SER A 296 7.68 -10.06 -21.18
N ILE A 297 8.78 -9.31 -21.04
CA ILE A 297 9.77 -9.47 -19.96
C ILE A 297 9.81 -8.18 -19.14
N TRP A 298 9.63 -8.31 -17.83
CA TRP A 298 9.58 -7.22 -16.87
C TRP A 298 10.66 -7.40 -15.79
N ALA A 299 11.92 -7.13 -16.13
CA ALA A 299 13.05 -7.32 -15.21
C ALA A 299 13.35 -6.07 -14.35
N GLY A 300 12.78 -4.91 -14.68
CA GLY A 300 12.98 -3.66 -13.94
C GLY A 300 14.31 -2.96 -14.26
N PHE A 301 14.38 -1.66 -13.93
CA PHE A 301 15.55 -0.80 -14.21
C PHE A 301 16.68 -0.89 -13.18
N ASP A 302 16.42 -1.47 -11.99
CA ASP A 302 17.32 -1.41 -10.83
C ASP A 302 17.83 -2.77 -10.37
N LYS A 303 17.60 -3.82 -11.16
CA LYS A 303 17.91 -5.21 -10.78
C LYS A 303 19.16 -5.77 -11.46
N GLN A 304 19.99 -4.91 -12.07
CA GLN A 304 21.23 -5.31 -12.77
C GLN A 304 21.04 -6.45 -13.76
N VAL A 305 19.85 -6.53 -14.38
CA VAL A 305 19.54 -7.54 -15.40
C VAL A 305 19.91 -6.97 -16.77
N ILE A 306 20.75 -7.73 -17.47
CA ILE A 306 21.22 -7.51 -18.83
C ILE A 306 20.54 -8.54 -19.72
N ILE A 307 19.82 -8.08 -20.74
CA ILE A 307 19.18 -8.96 -21.71
C ILE A 307 19.77 -8.70 -23.09
N MET A 308 20.32 -9.75 -23.70
CA MET A 308 20.75 -9.76 -25.09
C MET A 308 19.75 -10.55 -25.93
N ILE A 309 19.30 -9.97 -27.05
CA ILE A 309 18.38 -10.60 -27.98
C ILE A 309 19.02 -10.54 -29.36
N LYS A 310 19.37 -11.71 -29.92
CA LYS A 310 20.15 -11.79 -31.16
C LYS A 310 19.45 -12.67 -32.19
N ASN A 311 18.79 -12.03 -33.15
CA ASN A 311 18.28 -12.66 -34.36
C ASN A 311 18.80 -11.93 -35.60
N THR A 312 19.70 -12.56 -36.36
CA THR A 312 20.28 -11.98 -37.58
C THR A 312 19.48 -12.30 -38.84
N ASN A 313 18.36 -13.04 -38.73
CA ASN A 313 17.51 -13.34 -39.88
C ASN A 313 16.72 -12.08 -40.28
N THR A 314 16.96 -11.55 -41.49
CA THR A 314 16.31 -10.33 -41.98
C THR A 314 14.81 -10.47 -42.21
N LEU A 315 14.31 -11.71 -42.34
CA LEU A 315 12.89 -12.02 -42.54
C LEU A 315 12.12 -12.16 -41.22
N GLU A 316 12.81 -12.13 -40.08
CA GLU A 316 12.21 -12.28 -38.76
C GLU A 316 12.53 -11.08 -37.87
N ASP A 317 11.60 -10.78 -36.97
CA ASP A 317 11.85 -9.81 -35.92
C ASP A 317 12.49 -10.50 -34.71
N ALA A 318 13.53 -9.88 -34.14
CA ALA A 318 14.10 -10.27 -32.86
C ALA A 318 13.11 -10.01 -31.71
N ILE A 319 12.32 -8.94 -31.83
CA ILE A 319 11.24 -8.57 -30.91
C ILE A 319 9.91 -8.65 -31.66
N GLY A 320 9.06 -9.58 -31.25
CA GLY A 320 7.75 -9.80 -31.83
C GLY A 320 6.77 -8.64 -31.60
N PRO A 321 5.65 -8.63 -32.33
CA PRO A 321 4.68 -7.54 -32.23
C PRO A 321 4.03 -7.49 -30.86
N ARG A 322 3.77 -6.27 -30.35
CA ARG A 322 3.14 -6.01 -29.03
C ARG A 322 3.92 -6.54 -27.82
N ILE A 323 5.19 -6.90 -27.99
CA ILE A 323 6.04 -7.36 -26.88
C ILE A 323 6.70 -6.17 -26.20
N THR A 324 6.68 -6.18 -24.87
CA THR A 324 7.46 -5.26 -24.06
C THR A 324 8.63 -5.99 -23.42
N VAL A 325 9.83 -5.42 -23.56
CA VAL A 325 11.04 -5.90 -22.86
C VAL A 325 11.57 -4.75 -22.01
N GLU A 326 11.61 -4.99 -20.70
CA GLU A 326 12.16 -4.06 -19.71
C GLU A 326 13.31 -4.72 -18.95
N ALA A 327 14.48 -4.07 -18.94
CA ALA A 327 15.62 -4.45 -18.11
C ALA A 327 16.54 -3.26 -17.85
N GLN A 328 17.59 -3.44 -17.04
CA GLN A 328 18.58 -2.39 -16.83
C GLN A 328 19.38 -2.11 -18.10
N GLU A 329 19.90 -3.15 -18.75
CA GLU A 329 20.58 -3.06 -20.04
C GLU A 329 19.94 -4.01 -21.06
N LEU A 330 19.65 -3.48 -22.25
CA LEU A 330 19.05 -4.21 -23.35
C LEU A 330 19.92 -4.06 -24.60
N GLU A 331 20.39 -5.17 -25.15
CA GLU A 331 21.04 -5.20 -26.46
C GLU A 331 20.25 -6.08 -27.42
N VAL A 332 19.74 -5.48 -28.49
CA VAL A 332 18.96 -6.15 -29.52
C VAL A 332 19.72 -6.08 -30.83
N VAL A 333 20.09 -7.25 -31.37
CA VAL A 333 20.65 -7.43 -32.71
C VAL A 333 19.57 -8.08 -33.56
N GLY A 334 18.93 -7.30 -34.43
CA GLY A 334 17.81 -7.74 -35.26
C GLY A 334 16.68 -6.72 -35.33
N ASN A 335 15.63 -7.05 -36.07
CA ASN A 335 14.52 -6.13 -36.32
C ASN A 335 13.51 -6.12 -35.16
N MET A 336 12.84 -4.98 -34.99
CA MET A 336 11.83 -4.75 -33.98
C MET A 336 10.46 -4.54 -34.63
N ALA A 337 9.49 -5.40 -34.31
CA ALA A 337 8.17 -5.43 -34.93
C ALA A 337 7.26 -4.26 -34.52
N GLN A 338 6.08 -4.16 -35.12
CA GLN A 338 5.06 -3.16 -34.77
C GLN A 338 4.58 -3.27 -33.31
N ASP A 339 4.26 -2.11 -32.71
CA ASP A 339 3.74 -1.99 -31.34
C ASP A 339 4.62 -2.62 -30.24
N SER A 340 5.86 -2.96 -30.56
CA SER A 340 6.83 -3.45 -29.58
C SER A 340 7.49 -2.30 -28.83
N VAL A 341 7.88 -2.57 -27.59
CA VAL A 341 8.40 -1.55 -26.67
C VAL A 341 9.67 -2.05 -25.98
N LEU A 342 10.75 -1.28 -26.09
CA LEU A 342 11.99 -1.52 -25.35
C LEU A 342 12.16 -0.46 -24.26
N ARG A 343 12.45 -0.90 -23.04
CA ARG A 343 12.60 -0.02 -21.88
C ARG A 343 13.87 -0.39 -21.10
N GLY A 344 14.80 0.53 -20.95
CA GLY A 344 15.97 0.28 -20.11
C GLY A 344 16.80 1.50 -19.74
N LYS A 345 17.75 1.37 -18.81
CA LYS A 345 18.71 2.46 -18.55
C LYS A 345 19.64 2.60 -19.75
N LYS A 346 20.10 1.48 -20.30
CA LYS A 346 20.86 1.41 -21.55
C LYS A 346 20.14 0.53 -22.56
N VAL A 347 19.83 1.05 -23.74
CA VAL A 347 19.16 0.29 -24.80
C VAL A 347 19.93 0.45 -26.10
N THR A 348 20.34 -0.67 -26.70
CA THR A 348 21.03 -0.68 -27.99
C THR A 348 20.24 -1.51 -28.99
N LEU A 349 19.80 -0.91 -30.10
CA LEU A 349 19.12 -1.59 -31.21
C LEU A 349 20.01 -1.57 -32.46
N LYS A 350 20.65 -2.70 -32.75
CA LYS A 350 21.44 -2.97 -33.96
C LYS A 350 20.57 -3.64 -35.03
N GLY A 351 19.54 -2.94 -35.49
CA GLY A 351 18.63 -3.42 -36.53
C GLY A 351 17.62 -2.36 -36.96
N ASN A 352 16.55 -2.78 -37.63
CA ASN A 352 15.49 -1.87 -38.07
C ASN A 352 14.38 -1.75 -37.03
N MET A 353 14.00 -0.52 -36.74
CA MET A 353 12.82 -0.18 -35.95
C MET A 353 11.57 -0.09 -36.85
N HIS A 354 10.46 -0.72 -36.48
CA HIS A 354 9.18 -0.48 -37.14
C HIS A 354 8.59 0.90 -36.75
N HIS A 355 7.89 1.59 -37.65
CA HIS A 355 7.37 2.95 -37.41
C HIS A 355 6.35 3.08 -36.25
N LYS A 356 5.73 1.98 -35.82
CA LYS A 356 4.80 1.92 -34.66
C LYS A 356 5.44 1.46 -33.35
N SER A 357 6.73 1.20 -33.35
CA SER A 357 7.42 0.71 -32.15
C SER A 357 7.95 1.85 -31.30
N THR A 358 8.32 1.56 -30.06
CA THR A 358 8.75 2.57 -29.08
C THR A 358 10.00 2.13 -28.33
N ILE A 359 10.95 3.06 -28.14
CA ILE A 359 12.10 2.87 -27.25
C ILE A 359 12.10 3.96 -26.18
N ILE A 360 12.25 3.57 -24.92
CA ILE A 360 12.34 4.50 -23.79
C ILE A 360 13.57 4.14 -22.96
N GLY A 361 14.46 5.10 -22.70
CA GLY A 361 15.60 4.83 -21.82
C GLY A 361 16.35 6.05 -21.32
N GLN A 362 17.49 5.82 -20.65
CA GLN A 362 18.40 6.93 -20.29
C GLN A 362 19.44 7.14 -21.38
N LYS A 363 20.17 6.09 -21.74
CA LYS A 363 21.14 6.07 -22.85
C LYS A 363 20.66 5.11 -23.92
N VAL A 364 20.48 5.59 -25.14
CA VAL A 364 19.91 4.79 -26.22
C VAL A 364 20.78 4.91 -27.47
N ASP A 365 21.12 3.78 -28.07
CA ASP A 365 21.87 3.69 -29.34
C ASP A 365 21.01 2.93 -30.36
N VAL A 366 20.62 3.58 -31.46
CA VAL A 366 19.75 2.98 -32.49
C VAL A 366 20.43 3.04 -33.85
N ASN A 367 20.43 1.93 -34.57
CA ASN A 367 20.91 1.91 -35.94
C ASN A 367 19.91 2.64 -36.87
N ILE A 368 18.72 2.08 -37.08
CA ILE A 368 17.70 2.71 -37.95
C ILE A 368 16.44 3.02 -37.13
N LEU A 369 16.14 4.31 -36.96
CA LEU A 369 15.02 4.80 -36.16
C LEU A 369 13.89 5.29 -37.06
N ARG A 370 12.76 4.59 -37.05
CA ARG A 370 11.52 4.95 -37.77
C ARG A 370 10.32 5.22 -36.88
N GLY A 371 10.34 4.72 -35.64
CA GLY A 371 9.24 4.88 -34.69
C GLY A 371 9.49 6.00 -33.69
N TYR A 372 9.02 5.82 -32.47
CA TYR A 372 9.16 6.80 -31.39
C TYR A 372 10.29 6.44 -30.43
N CYS A 373 11.21 7.37 -30.17
CA CYS A 373 12.28 7.18 -29.19
C CYS A 373 12.31 8.32 -28.17
N GLN A 374 12.40 7.95 -26.90
CA GLN A 374 12.53 8.89 -25.79
C GLN A 374 13.74 8.52 -24.91
N ALA A 375 14.76 9.38 -24.86
CA ALA A 375 15.95 9.14 -24.04
C ALA A 375 16.64 10.39 -23.46
N GLN A 376 17.44 10.28 -22.39
CA GLN A 376 18.25 11.43 -21.95
C GLN A 376 19.37 11.70 -22.97
N GLU A 377 20.11 10.66 -23.32
CA GLU A 377 21.14 10.67 -24.37
C GLU A 377 20.74 9.67 -25.46
N LEU A 378 20.66 10.14 -26.70
CA LEU A 378 20.29 9.31 -27.86
C LEU A 378 21.34 9.42 -28.96
N ASN A 379 21.86 8.28 -29.42
CA ASN A 379 22.68 8.18 -30.62
C ASN A 379 21.93 7.41 -31.71
N VAL A 380 21.87 7.96 -32.91
CA VAL A 380 21.17 7.38 -34.06
C VAL A 380 22.11 7.33 -35.27
N GLU A 381 22.26 6.16 -35.88
CA GLU A 381 23.00 6.05 -37.15
C GLU A 381 22.20 6.67 -38.28
N THR A 382 20.94 6.25 -38.47
CA THR A 382 20.02 6.79 -39.47
C THR A 382 18.62 7.01 -38.88
N LEU A 383 18.14 8.26 -38.97
CA LEU A 383 16.75 8.62 -38.70
C LEU A 383 15.96 8.60 -40.02
N GLU A 384 14.85 7.87 -40.05
CA GLU A 384 13.97 7.74 -41.22
C GLU A 384 12.50 7.96 -40.82
N ASN A 385 12.02 9.20 -40.90
CA ASN A 385 10.64 9.58 -40.54
C ASN A 385 10.20 9.18 -39.12
N GLY A 386 11.16 8.98 -38.21
CA GLY A 386 10.91 8.72 -36.79
C GLY A 386 10.64 9.99 -35.99
N VAL A 387 10.25 9.80 -34.73
CA VAL A 387 10.02 10.87 -33.76
C VAL A 387 10.97 10.68 -32.58
N ILE A 388 11.74 11.71 -32.27
CA ILE A 388 12.72 11.72 -31.19
C ILE A 388 12.33 12.76 -30.15
N ARG A 389 12.37 12.37 -28.87
CA ARG A 389 12.40 13.28 -27.73
C ARG A 389 13.63 12.98 -26.88
N ALA A 390 14.60 13.88 -26.85
CA ALA A 390 15.88 13.66 -26.14
C ALA A 390 16.33 14.87 -25.32
N LYS A 391 17.15 14.72 -24.27
CA LYS A 391 17.88 15.91 -23.76
C LYS A 391 19.00 16.25 -24.73
N LYS A 392 19.80 15.25 -25.08
CA LYS A 392 20.85 15.34 -26.09
C LYS A 392 20.70 14.25 -27.13
N VAL A 393 20.72 14.64 -28.41
CA VAL A 393 20.66 13.70 -29.53
C VAL A 393 21.84 13.88 -30.48
N ASN A 394 22.47 12.78 -30.87
CA ASN A 394 23.48 12.71 -31.91
C ASN A 394 22.97 11.84 -33.06
N ILE A 395 22.86 12.39 -34.26
CA ILE A 395 22.36 11.69 -35.45
C ILE A 395 23.45 11.73 -36.52
N LYS A 396 23.86 10.58 -37.05
CA LYS A 396 24.81 10.59 -38.18
C LYS A 396 24.10 11.00 -39.48
N LYS A 397 22.96 10.39 -39.81
CA LYS A 397 22.20 10.74 -41.00
C LYS A 397 20.70 10.91 -40.71
N ALA A 398 20.14 12.06 -41.08
CA ALA A 398 18.73 12.36 -40.90
C ALA A 398 18.00 12.47 -42.26
N VAL A 399 17.04 11.58 -42.50
CA VAL A 399 16.21 11.50 -43.72
C VAL A 399 14.73 11.55 -43.32
N GLY A 400 14.23 12.76 -43.07
CA GLY A 400 12.89 12.99 -42.56
C GLY A 400 12.73 12.61 -41.08
N GLY A 401 11.74 13.22 -40.43
CA GLY A 401 11.40 12.94 -39.03
C GLY A 401 11.27 14.19 -38.18
N GLU A 402 10.84 13.99 -36.94
CA GLU A 402 10.66 15.04 -35.94
C GLU A 402 11.63 14.82 -34.78
N ILE A 403 12.42 15.85 -34.47
CA ILE A 403 13.45 15.82 -33.44
C ILE A 403 13.15 16.93 -32.45
N ILE A 404 12.88 16.59 -31.20
CA ILE A 404 12.69 17.54 -30.11
C ILE A 404 13.77 17.26 -29.06
N ALA A 405 14.67 18.21 -28.82
CA ALA A 405 15.68 18.04 -27.78
C ALA A 405 16.13 19.34 -27.10
N ASP A 406 16.99 19.25 -26.07
CA ASP A 406 17.68 20.44 -25.56
C ASP A 406 18.85 20.79 -26.51
N GLU A 407 19.66 19.77 -26.85
CA GLU A 407 20.76 19.85 -27.81
C GLU A 407 20.62 18.81 -28.94
N VAL A 408 20.75 19.26 -30.18
CA VAL A 408 20.67 18.44 -31.39
C VAL A 408 21.99 18.50 -32.15
N TYR A 409 22.62 17.36 -32.41
CA TYR A 409 23.81 17.23 -33.25
C TYR A 409 23.51 16.32 -34.44
N ILE A 410 23.73 16.79 -35.66
CA ILE A 410 23.48 16.04 -36.90
C ILE A 410 24.72 16.11 -37.79
N GLN A 411 25.25 14.97 -38.24
CA GLN A 411 26.36 14.99 -39.20
C GLN A 411 25.87 15.30 -40.62
N GLU A 412 24.89 14.55 -41.12
CA GLU A 412 24.30 14.73 -42.45
C GLU A 412 22.79 14.94 -42.37
N LEU A 413 22.34 16.17 -42.68
CA LEU A 413 20.93 16.51 -42.76
C LEU A 413 20.46 16.44 -44.23
N VAL A 414 19.66 15.42 -44.56
CA VAL A 414 19.26 15.15 -45.95
C VAL A 414 18.00 15.91 -46.34
N GLY A 415 16.93 15.92 -45.57
CA GLY A 415 15.71 16.64 -45.98
C GLY A 415 14.48 16.28 -45.17
N ASN A 416 13.47 17.16 -45.22
CA ASN A 416 12.16 17.00 -44.59
C ASN A 416 12.20 16.72 -43.07
N CYS A 417 13.24 17.18 -42.38
CA CYS A 417 13.33 17.06 -40.93
C CYS A 417 12.78 18.30 -40.23
N ILE A 418 12.06 18.10 -39.14
CA ILE A 418 11.65 19.15 -38.21
C ILE A 418 12.51 18.99 -36.96
N CYS A 419 13.44 19.93 -36.74
CA CYS A 419 14.36 19.92 -35.60
C CYS A 419 14.00 21.08 -34.68
N SER A 420 13.51 20.77 -33.49
CA SER A 420 13.17 21.73 -32.45
C SER A 420 14.13 21.54 -31.28
N ALA A 421 14.92 22.56 -30.95
CA ALA A 421 15.86 22.52 -29.83
C ALA A 421 15.61 23.63 -28.81
N LYS A 422 15.98 23.41 -27.53
CA LYS A 422 16.00 24.50 -26.54
C LYS A 422 17.20 25.43 -26.71
N SER A 423 18.40 24.88 -26.91
CA SER A 423 19.64 25.65 -26.85
C SER A 423 20.49 25.54 -28.11
N LEU A 424 20.62 24.35 -28.70
CA LEU A 424 21.58 24.15 -29.78
C LEU A 424 21.06 23.19 -30.86
N ILE A 425 21.18 23.63 -32.11
CA ILE A 425 21.13 22.76 -33.28
C ILE A 425 22.49 22.87 -33.98
N HIS A 426 23.27 21.81 -33.96
CA HIS A 426 24.58 21.73 -34.61
C HIS A 426 24.55 20.73 -35.76
N ILE A 427 24.75 21.21 -36.98
CA ILE A 427 24.74 20.39 -38.19
C ILE A 427 26.12 20.51 -38.88
N GLU A 428 26.75 19.37 -39.18
CA GLU A 428 28.02 19.37 -39.92
C GLU A 428 27.80 19.72 -41.40
N LYS A 429 26.82 19.08 -42.06
CA LYS A 429 26.50 19.31 -43.48
C LYS A 429 25.01 19.13 -43.79
N ILE A 430 24.43 20.13 -44.46
CA ILE A 430 23.08 20.06 -45.06
C ILE A 430 23.21 19.62 -46.52
N GLN A 431 22.46 18.59 -46.92
CA GLN A 431 22.51 18.00 -48.27
C GLN A 431 21.21 18.15 -49.07
N GLY A 432 20.07 18.39 -48.44
CA GLY A 432 18.82 18.64 -49.16
C GLY A 432 17.96 19.71 -48.51
N SER A 433 16.68 19.73 -48.90
CA SER A 433 15.75 20.84 -48.68
C SER A 433 14.56 20.43 -47.80
N GLY A 434 13.72 21.41 -47.45
CA GLY A 434 12.50 21.18 -46.67
C GLY A 434 12.75 20.95 -45.18
N ASN A 435 13.94 21.28 -44.66
CA ASN A 435 14.23 21.15 -43.24
C ASN A 435 13.77 22.41 -42.49
N LYS A 436 13.19 22.21 -41.30
CA LYS A 436 12.80 23.28 -40.37
C LYS A 436 13.63 23.17 -39.11
N LEU A 437 14.44 24.19 -38.84
CA LEU A 437 15.33 24.25 -37.68
C LEU A 437 14.82 25.33 -36.75
N MET A 438 14.37 24.96 -35.55
CA MET A 438 13.61 25.82 -34.66
C MET A 438 14.25 25.83 -33.29
N ILE A 439 14.56 27.01 -32.76
CA ILE A 439 14.78 27.17 -31.32
C ILE A 439 13.46 27.55 -30.66
N GLN A 440 13.08 26.80 -29.64
CA GLN A 440 11.89 27.04 -28.85
C GLN A 440 11.99 26.34 -27.49
N ASP A 441 11.37 26.93 -26.47
CA ASP A 441 11.27 26.30 -25.15
C ASP A 441 10.21 25.19 -25.14
N LEU A 442 10.58 24.02 -25.67
CA LEU A 442 9.78 22.80 -25.62
C LEU A 442 10.22 21.90 -24.48
N LYS A 443 9.25 21.24 -23.85
CA LYS A 443 9.56 20.16 -22.91
C LYS A 443 10.01 18.92 -23.67
N ALA A 444 11.31 18.60 -23.59
CA ALA A 444 11.81 17.29 -23.98
C ALA A 444 11.49 16.23 -22.90
N PHE A 445 11.69 16.57 -21.62
CA PHE A 445 11.51 15.70 -20.43
C PHE A 445 11.02 16.49 -19.20
N GLY A 446 10.38 15.79 -18.25
CA GLY A 446 10.20 16.25 -16.86
C GLY A 446 8.85 16.89 -16.52
N GLU A 447 8.65 17.12 -15.21
CA GLU A 447 7.48 17.83 -14.64
C GLU A 447 7.68 19.35 -14.62
N GLU A 448 8.87 19.84 -14.99
CA GLU A 448 9.16 21.27 -15.02
C GLU A 448 8.20 21.99 -15.98
N LYS A 449 7.67 23.14 -15.53
CA LYS A 449 6.78 23.96 -16.34
C LYS A 449 7.54 24.56 -17.52
N SER A 450 6.94 24.57 -18.70
CA SER A 450 7.51 25.30 -19.84
C SER A 450 7.37 26.80 -19.57
N GLY A 451 8.13 27.64 -20.27
CA GLY A 451 8.01 29.09 -20.23
C GLY A 451 6.58 29.56 -20.53
N GLU A 452 5.86 28.90 -21.44
CA GLU A 452 4.44 29.17 -21.69
C GLU A 452 3.55 28.84 -20.47
N GLU A 453 3.77 27.72 -19.80
CA GLU A 453 3.03 27.36 -18.59
C GLU A 453 3.37 28.28 -17.41
N ILE A 454 4.63 28.74 -17.32
CA ILE A 454 5.05 29.73 -16.32
C ILE A 454 4.35 31.08 -16.58
N LEU A 455 4.24 31.50 -17.84
CA LEU A 455 3.51 32.73 -18.21
C LEU A 455 2.03 32.66 -17.80
N VAL A 456 1.36 31.53 -18.07
CA VAL A 456 -0.03 31.33 -17.63
C VAL A 456 -0.15 31.36 -16.11
N HIS A 457 0.77 30.71 -15.40
CA HIS A 457 0.81 30.71 -13.93
C HIS A 457 1.00 32.12 -13.36
N ILE A 458 1.84 32.95 -14.00
CA ILE A 458 2.04 34.35 -13.58
C ILE A 458 0.74 35.16 -13.76
N ASP A 459 0.03 35.02 -14.87
CA ASP A 459 -1.25 35.71 -15.12
C ASP A 459 -2.34 35.29 -14.09
N GLU A 460 -2.38 34.02 -13.72
CA GLU A 460 -3.27 33.50 -12.67
C GLU A 460 -2.94 34.08 -11.30
N LEU A 461 -1.65 34.11 -10.93
CA LEU A 461 -1.18 34.71 -9.68
C LEU A 461 -1.51 36.21 -9.62
N GLN A 462 -1.34 36.95 -10.72
CA GLN A 462 -1.67 38.38 -10.78
C GLN A 462 -3.16 38.64 -10.56
N LYS A 463 -4.03 37.84 -11.22
CA LYS A 463 -5.49 37.91 -11.01
C LYS A 463 -5.88 37.60 -9.57
N GLU A 464 -5.26 36.60 -8.95
CA GLU A 464 -5.53 36.27 -7.55
C GLU A 464 -5.07 37.39 -6.61
N GLN A 465 -3.89 37.98 -6.86
CA GLN A 465 -3.40 39.12 -6.10
C GLN A 465 -4.35 40.32 -6.18
N GLU A 466 -4.89 40.63 -7.36
CA GLU A 466 -5.88 41.70 -7.52
C GLU A 466 -7.16 41.45 -6.70
N ASN A 467 -7.64 40.21 -6.68
CA ASN A 467 -8.82 39.83 -5.90
C ASN A 467 -8.57 39.94 -4.40
N VAL A 468 -7.45 39.40 -3.91
CA VAL A 468 -7.07 39.49 -2.49
C VAL A 468 -6.82 40.96 -2.08
N ALA A 469 -6.24 41.78 -2.97
CA ALA A 469 -6.03 43.20 -2.70
C ALA A 469 -7.36 43.95 -2.49
N LYS A 470 -8.38 43.66 -3.32
CA LYS A 470 -9.74 44.21 -3.16
C LYS A 470 -10.35 43.77 -1.82
N GLU A 471 -10.26 42.48 -1.48
CA GLU A 471 -10.76 41.97 -0.19
C GLU A 471 -10.06 42.64 1.01
N ILE A 472 -8.74 42.84 0.94
CA ILE A 472 -7.96 43.55 1.95
C ILE A 472 -8.48 44.99 2.11
N GLU A 473 -8.76 45.68 1.00
CA GLU A 473 -9.28 47.06 1.02
C GLU A 473 -10.67 47.13 1.68
N ASP A 474 -11.57 46.21 1.34
CA ASP A 474 -12.92 46.12 1.93
C ASP A 474 -12.88 45.84 3.44
N VAL A 475 -12.02 44.91 3.87
CA VAL A 475 -11.84 44.57 5.28
C VAL A 475 -11.18 45.73 6.04
N LYS A 476 -10.16 46.37 5.45
CA LYS A 476 -9.52 47.58 6.04
C LYS A 476 -10.52 48.71 6.22
N HIS A 477 -11.35 48.99 5.21
CA HIS A 477 -12.39 50.00 5.30
C HIS A 477 -13.37 49.68 6.44
N THR A 478 -13.84 48.43 6.53
CA THR A 478 -14.74 47.98 7.59
C THR A 478 -14.15 48.12 8.99
N ILE A 479 -12.87 47.75 9.15
CA ILE A 479 -12.13 47.94 10.41
C ILE A 479 -12.04 49.42 10.75
N GLN A 480 -11.70 50.27 9.77
CA GLN A 480 -11.53 51.71 9.99
C GLN A 480 -12.83 52.38 10.44
N VAL A 481 -13.96 52.05 9.83
CA VAL A 481 -15.28 52.58 10.20
C VAL A 481 -15.72 52.13 11.60
N SER A 482 -15.40 50.89 11.99
CA SER A 482 -15.84 50.31 13.27
C SER A 482 -14.89 50.56 14.45
N LYS A 483 -13.65 51.00 14.19
CA LYS A 483 -12.55 51.12 15.17
C LYS A 483 -12.92 51.93 16.41
N ASP A 484 -13.45 53.14 16.24
CA ASP A 484 -13.74 54.05 17.35
C ASP A 484 -14.91 53.55 18.19
N SER A 485 -15.97 53.05 17.53
CA SER A 485 -17.12 52.44 18.18
C SER A 485 -16.72 51.22 19.02
N VAL A 486 -15.88 50.34 18.49
CA VAL A 486 -15.39 49.16 19.20
C VAL A 486 -14.47 49.54 20.36
N ARG A 487 -13.62 50.57 20.21
CA ARG A 487 -12.75 51.07 21.30
C ARG A 487 -13.56 51.55 22.50
N ILE A 488 -14.66 52.27 22.27
CA ILE A 488 -15.59 52.69 23.31
C ILE A 488 -16.23 51.47 24.00
N LEU A 489 -16.68 50.48 23.22
CA LEU A 489 -17.27 49.24 23.76
C LEU A 489 -16.26 48.43 24.59
N GLN A 490 -15.01 48.36 24.16
CA GLN A 490 -13.93 47.70 24.91
C GLN A 490 -13.66 48.40 26.25
N GLN A 491 -13.65 49.73 26.28
CA GLN A 491 -13.48 50.49 27.52
C GLN A 491 -14.65 50.25 28.50
N LYS A 492 -15.89 50.34 28.02
CA LYS A 492 -17.09 50.03 28.83
C LYS A 492 -17.10 48.58 29.33
N ALA A 493 -16.66 47.63 28.52
CA ALA A 493 -16.55 46.23 28.93
C ALA A 493 -15.52 46.05 30.07
N LYS A 494 -14.38 46.75 30.02
CA LYS A 494 -13.37 46.73 31.10
C LYS A 494 -13.90 47.34 32.39
N GLU A 495 -14.61 48.47 32.31
CA GLU A 495 -15.26 49.10 33.46
C GLU A 495 -16.26 48.16 34.15
N LEU A 496 -17.12 47.49 33.37
CA LEU A 496 -18.09 46.51 33.90
C LEU A 496 -17.41 45.31 34.56
N LEU A 497 -16.32 44.79 33.98
CA LEU A 497 -15.53 43.70 34.56
C LEU A 497 -14.85 44.12 35.87
N SER A 498 -14.27 45.32 35.92
CA SER A 498 -13.64 45.87 37.14
C SER A 498 -14.65 46.07 38.28
N ALA A 499 -15.90 46.38 37.92
CA ALA A 499 -17.03 46.50 38.85
C ALA A 499 -17.71 45.15 39.19
N LYS A 500 -17.15 44.00 38.78
CA LYS A 500 -17.71 42.64 38.94
C LYS A 500 -19.13 42.47 38.37
N ARG A 501 -19.50 43.21 37.32
CA ARG A 501 -20.79 43.12 36.61
C ARG A 501 -20.66 42.33 35.32
N ALA A 502 -21.74 41.64 34.92
CA ALA A 502 -21.77 40.87 33.67
C ALA A 502 -21.76 41.80 32.45
N VAL A 503 -20.86 41.55 31.50
CA VAL A 503 -20.78 42.28 30.22
C VAL A 503 -21.89 41.82 29.28
N PRO A 504 -22.70 42.73 28.70
CA PRO A 504 -23.75 42.39 27.73
C PRO A 504 -23.23 41.53 26.58
N GLN A 505 -24.03 40.54 26.17
CA GLN A 505 -23.66 39.60 25.10
C GLN A 505 -23.42 40.32 23.76
N ALA A 506 -24.18 41.38 23.46
CA ALA A 506 -23.99 42.19 22.26
C ALA A 506 -22.58 42.83 22.19
N TYR A 507 -22.04 43.32 23.32
CA TYR A 507 -20.70 43.93 23.35
C TYR A 507 -19.62 42.89 23.07
N LYS A 508 -19.74 41.70 23.68
CA LYS A 508 -18.83 40.59 23.43
C LYS A 508 -18.87 40.16 21.97
N ALA A 509 -20.06 40.09 21.36
CA ALA A 509 -20.23 39.72 19.96
C ALA A 509 -19.56 40.72 19.01
N THR A 510 -19.78 42.03 19.19
CA THR A 510 -19.18 43.07 18.33
C THR A 510 -17.66 43.15 18.49
N ILE A 511 -17.13 43.04 19.72
CA ILE A 511 -15.68 43.01 19.96
C ILE A 511 -15.04 41.77 19.33
N LYS A 512 -15.72 40.61 19.43
CA LYS A 512 -15.27 39.37 18.80
C LYS A 512 -15.26 39.48 17.27
N ASP A 513 -16.33 39.99 16.66
CA ASP A 513 -16.42 40.21 15.21
C ASP A 513 -15.32 41.16 14.69
N PHE A 514 -15.05 42.25 15.42
CA PHE A 514 -13.96 43.15 15.08
C PHE A 514 -12.59 42.46 15.15
N ASN A 515 -12.31 41.71 16.23
CA ASN A 515 -11.06 40.97 16.36
C ASN A 515 -10.91 39.91 15.26
N GLN A 516 -12.00 39.23 14.89
CA GLN A 516 -12.00 38.28 13.78
C GLN A 516 -11.67 38.96 12.45
N LYS A 517 -12.21 40.16 12.19
CA LYS A 517 -11.85 40.94 10.98
C LYS A 517 -10.38 41.37 10.96
N VAL A 518 -9.83 41.76 12.11
CA VAL A 518 -8.39 42.09 12.23
C VAL A 518 -7.52 40.86 11.98
N GLU A 519 -7.93 39.70 12.50
CA GLU A 519 -7.28 38.41 12.23
C GLU A 519 -7.37 38.03 10.74
N SER A 520 -8.56 38.15 10.13
CA SER A 520 -8.74 37.95 8.69
C SER A 520 -7.87 38.88 7.86
N LEU A 521 -7.73 40.15 8.25
CA LEU A 521 -6.83 41.08 7.58
C LEU A 521 -5.36 40.63 7.65
N SER A 522 -4.92 40.11 8.79
CA SER A 522 -3.57 39.54 8.94
C SER A 522 -3.38 38.31 8.05
N ILE A 523 -4.38 37.42 7.97
CA ILE A 523 -4.34 36.23 7.12
C ILE A 523 -4.26 36.62 5.64
N LEU A 524 -5.12 37.55 5.19
CA LEU A 524 -5.12 38.04 3.82
C LEU A 524 -3.81 38.78 3.48
N SER A 525 -3.26 39.55 4.42
CA SER A 525 -1.97 40.24 4.24
C SER A 525 -0.80 39.25 4.09
N ASN A 526 -0.80 38.16 4.85
CA ASN A 526 0.18 37.09 4.67
C ASN A 526 -0.02 36.39 3.33
N LYS A 527 -1.28 36.12 2.94
CA LYS A 527 -1.60 35.47 1.66
C LYS A 527 -1.09 36.28 0.46
N ILE A 528 -1.32 37.60 0.45
CA ILE A 528 -0.84 38.45 -0.65
C ILE A 528 0.69 38.55 -0.69
N GLU A 529 1.38 38.51 0.46
CA GLU A 529 2.84 38.46 0.53
C GLU A 529 3.37 37.16 -0.08
N THR A 530 2.79 36.02 0.30
CA THR A 530 3.14 34.71 -0.25
C THR A 530 2.92 34.65 -1.77
N LEU A 531 1.78 35.14 -2.27
CA LEU A 531 1.50 35.18 -3.71
C LEU A 531 2.52 36.03 -4.48
N LYS A 532 2.97 37.16 -3.91
CA LYS A 532 4.00 38.02 -4.50
C LYS A 532 5.37 37.35 -4.54
N GLU A 533 5.74 36.60 -3.50
CA GLU A 533 6.98 35.82 -3.48
C GLU A 533 6.97 34.74 -4.55
N GLU A 534 5.85 34.04 -4.72
CA GLU A 534 5.68 33.01 -5.75
C GLU A 534 5.71 33.58 -7.17
N GLU A 535 5.06 34.73 -7.40
CA GLU A 535 5.12 35.45 -8.68
C GLU A 535 6.57 35.86 -8.99
N LYS A 536 7.27 36.45 -8.02
CA LYS A 536 8.66 36.88 -8.19
C LYS A 536 9.57 35.70 -8.54
N ALA A 537 9.41 34.56 -7.89
CA ALA A 537 10.16 33.34 -8.20
C ALA A 537 9.86 32.82 -9.62
N SER A 538 8.59 32.90 -10.06
CA SER A 538 8.17 32.48 -11.40
C SER A 538 8.72 33.41 -12.49
N VAL A 539 8.69 34.72 -12.25
CA VAL A 539 9.28 35.73 -13.14
C VAL A 539 10.80 35.53 -13.29
N GLU A 540 11.50 35.22 -12.20
CA GLU A 540 12.94 34.97 -12.24
C GLU A 540 13.28 33.74 -13.07
N LYS A 541 12.52 32.65 -12.91
CA LYS A 541 12.66 31.44 -13.76
C LYS A 541 12.41 31.76 -15.24
N LEU A 542 11.37 32.54 -15.55
CA LEU A 542 11.07 32.93 -16.92
C LEU A 542 12.22 33.74 -17.55
N LYS A 543 12.84 34.66 -16.79
CA LYS A 543 14.02 35.40 -17.23
C LYS A 543 15.20 34.47 -17.54
N GLN A 544 15.47 33.49 -16.69
CA GLN A 544 16.53 32.51 -16.92
C GLN A 544 16.32 31.75 -18.23
N ILE A 545 15.11 31.24 -18.47
CA ILE A 545 14.76 30.55 -19.72
C ILE A 545 14.96 31.48 -20.93
N GLN A 546 14.55 32.75 -20.80
CA GLN A 546 14.72 33.72 -21.88
C GLN A 546 16.20 34.06 -22.14
N GLU A 547 17.03 34.19 -21.11
CA GLU A 547 18.47 34.39 -21.24
C GLU A 547 19.16 33.20 -21.90
N GLU A 548 18.74 31.97 -21.59
CA GLU A 548 19.22 30.76 -22.26
C GLU A 548 18.81 30.74 -23.75
N LEU A 549 17.58 31.13 -24.05
CA LEU A 549 17.10 31.25 -25.43
C LEU A 549 17.88 32.30 -26.23
N LEU A 550 18.31 33.41 -25.62
CA LEU A 550 19.17 34.39 -26.29
C LEU A 550 20.60 33.88 -26.56
N LYS A 551 21.07 32.92 -25.76
CA LYS A 551 22.38 32.26 -25.96
C LYS A 551 22.30 31.12 -26.98
N SER A 552 21.10 30.74 -27.40
CA SER A 552 20.88 29.63 -28.31
C SER A 552 21.48 29.86 -29.70
N LYS A 553 21.81 28.77 -30.38
CA LYS A 553 22.48 28.82 -31.68
C LYS A 553 21.97 27.73 -32.61
N ILE A 554 21.93 28.07 -33.89
CA ILE A 554 21.80 27.10 -34.98
C ILE A 554 23.08 27.19 -35.81
N ILE A 555 23.84 26.10 -35.86
CA ILE A 555 25.15 26.01 -36.52
C ILE A 555 25.03 25.06 -37.70
N ASN A 556 25.46 25.52 -38.88
CA ASN A 556 25.71 24.70 -40.07
C ASN A 556 27.17 24.88 -40.47
N LYS A 557 28.04 23.96 -40.03
CA LYS A 557 29.49 24.10 -40.20
C LYS A 557 29.92 24.21 -41.66
N SER A 558 29.23 23.51 -42.56
CA SER A 558 29.49 23.58 -44.01
C SER A 558 29.22 24.95 -44.62
N GLY A 559 28.42 25.80 -43.95
CA GLY A 559 27.94 27.09 -44.43
C GLY A 559 27.00 27.00 -45.64
N LYS A 560 26.76 25.81 -46.19
CA LYS A 560 25.99 25.58 -47.42
C LYS A 560 24.52 25.38 -47.09
N TRP A 561 23.68 26.15 -47.74
CA TRP A 561 22.23 26.01 -47.65
C TRP A 561 21.64 25.63 -49.02
N LEU A 562 20.46 25.05 -48.97
CA LEU A 562 19.63 24.79 -50.14
C LEU A 562 18.29 25.49 -49.91
N ASP A 563 17.60 25.82 -51.00
CA ASP A 563 16.30 26.49 -50.93
C ASP A 563 15.28 25.63 -50.16
N LEU A 564 14.23 26.27 -49.66
CA LEU A 564 13.16 25.66 -48.86
C LEU A 564 13.60 25.13 -47.48
N ASN A 565 14.80 25.48 -47.01
CA ASN A 565 15.16 25.32 -45.61
C ASN A 565 14.68 26.55 -44.82
N GLU A 566 14.28 26.34 -43.58
CA GLU A 566 13.70 27.37 -42.71
C GLU A 566 14.38 27.34 -41.35
N VAL A 567 14.73 28.52 -40.86
CA VAL A 567 15.31 28.74 -39.53
C VAL A 567 14.33 29.58 -38.72
N LYS A 568 13.97 29.14 -37.51
CA LYS A 568 13.03 29.84 -36.63
C LYS A 568 13.55 30.00 -35.21
N PHE A 569 13.16 31.10 -34.58
CA PHE A 569 13.30 31.32 -33.16
C PHE A 569 11.94 31.75 -32.59
N HIS A 570 11.45 31.02 -31.59
CA HIS A 570 10.20 31.34 -30.90
C HIS A 570 10.53 32.02 -29.56
N LEU A 571 10.32 33.33 -29.50
CA LEU A 571 10.51 34.11 -28.29
C LEU A 571 9.31 33.94 -27.36
N LEU A 572 9.60 33.77 -26.07
CA LEU A 572 8.57 33.68 -25.03
C LEU A 572 7.97 35.05 -24.68
N ASN A 573 8.82 36.08 -24.54
CA ASN A 573 8.38 37.42 -24.13
C ASN A 573 9.22 38.55 -24.78
N PRO A 574 8.64 39.42 -25.63
CA PRO A 574 7.28 39.35 -26.15
C PRO A 574 7.09 38.10 -27.01
N ARG A 575 5.89 37.51 -27.01
CA ARG A 575 5.58 36.33 -27.81
C ARG A 575 5.71 36.66 -29.29
N LYS A 576 6.79 36.20 -29.93
CA LYS A 576 7.11 36.50 -31.32
C LYS A 576 7.82 35.34 -31.97
N GLU A 577 7.43 35.01 -33.20
CA GLU A 577 8.16 34.07 -34.05
C GLU A 577 9.02 34.88 -35.02
N LEU A 578 10.33 34.59 -35.04
CA LEU A 578 11.25 35.10 -36.04
C LEU A 578 11.60 33.96 -36.98
N SER A 579 11.56 34.22 -38.30
CA SER A 579 11.90 33.23 -39.32
C SER A 579 12.90 33.80 -40.32
N TYR A 580 13.77 32.92 -40.81
CA TYR A 580 14.74 33.19 -41.85
C TYR A 580 14.76 32.03 -42.84
N HIS A 581 14.85 32.34 -44.14
CA HIS A 581 14.83 31.36 -45.22
C HIS A 581 16.13 31.46 -46.02
N PRO A 582 17.16 30.65 -45.69
CA PRO A 582 18.41 30.68 -46.40
C PRO A 582 18.24 30.26 -47.85
N ASN A 583 18.91 30.96 -48.76
CA ASN A 583 18.97 30.60 -50.17
C ASN A 583 20.26 29.82 -50.50
N ASN A 584 20.31 29.25 -51.70
CA ASN A 584 21.43 28.43 -52.15
C ASN A 584 22.75 29.20 -52.41
N GLU A 585 22.72 30.54 -52.55
CA GLU A 585 23.90 31.38 -52.78
C GLU A 585 24.58 31.79 -51.47
N GLU A 586 23.81 31.84 -50.38
CA GLU A 586 24.25 32.24 -49.06
C GLU A 586 25.27 31.28 -48.44
N ARG A 587 26.20 31.88 -47.68
CA ARG A 587 27.22 31.18 -46.91
C ARG A 587 27.08 31.55 -45.45
N ILE A 588 26.19 30.88 -44.73
CA ILE A 588 25.89 31.18 -43.32
C ILE A 588 26.24 29.97 -42.47
N GLN A 589 27.14 30.16 -41.50
CA GLN A 589 27.59 29.10 -40.61
C GLN A 589 26.86 29.08 -39.28
N CYS A 590 26.36 30.23 -38.81
CA CYS A 590 25.66 30.30 -37.53
C CYS A 590 24.52 31.32 -37.59
N PHE A 591 23.41 30.98 -36.95
CA PHE A 591 22.31 31.88 -36.62
C PHE A 591 22.21 32.04 -35.10
N THR A 592 22.10 33.28 -34.64
CA THR A 592 21.94 33.66 -33.24
C THR A 592 20.84 34.71 -33.09
N LEU A 593 20.33 34.89 -31.88
CA LEU A 593 19.44 35.99 -31.55
C LEU A 593 20.23 37.20 -31.07
N GLU A 594 19.95 38.36 -31.64
CA GLU A 594 20.47 39.64 -31.19
C GLU A 594 19.34 40.51 -30.63
N LYS A 595 19.59 41.13 -29.48
CA LYS A 595 18.70 42.09 -28.86
C LYS A 595 19.15 43.49 -29.28
N VAL A 596 18.31 44.17 -30.06
CA VAL A 596 18.56 45.53 -30.55
C VAL A 596 17.74 46.52 -29.72
N GLU A 597 18.40 47.49 -29.11
CA GLU A 597 17.70 48.59 -28.43
C GLU A 597 17.25 49.63 -29.46
N THR A 598 15.94 49.88 -29.55
CA THR A 598 15.40 50.96 -30.40
C THR A 598 15.39 52.27 -29.64
N GLU A 599 15.41 53.40 -30.37
CA GLU A 599 15.43 54.77 -29.81
C GLU A 599 14.25 55.08 -28.86
N GLU A 600 13.19 54.26 -28.88
CA GLU A 600 12.01 54.37 -28.00
C GLU A 600 12.09 53.52 -26.72
N GLY A 601 13.22 52.84 -26.46
CA GLY A 601 13.40 51.98 -25.28
C GLY A 601 12.71 50.60 -25.38
N VAL A 602 12.16 50.25 -26.56
CA VAL A 602 11.59 48.93 -26.83
C VAL A 602 12.70 48.02 -27.37
N SER A 603 12.96 46.91 -26.70
CA SER A 603 13.90 45.90 -27.18
C SER A 603 13.30 45.15 -28.38
N ALA A 604 13.89 45.31 -29.56
CA ALA A 604 13.59 44.49 -30.73
C ALA A 604 14.51 43.26 -30.74
N TYR A 605 14.03 42.16 -31.32
CA TYR A 605 14.81 40.93 -31.50
C TYR A 605 14.89 40.60 -32.98
N GLU A 606 16.11 40.29 -33.44
CA GLU A 606 16.42 39.95 -34.83
C GLU A 606 17.30 38.70 -34.89
N ILE A 607 17.22 37.99 -36.03
CA ILE A 607 18.09 36.85 -36.31
C ILE A 607 19.37 37.39 -36.94
N GLN A 608 20.49 37.19 -36.26
CA GLN A 608 21.82 37.52 -36.76
C GLN A 608 22.42 36.31 -37.49
N SER A 609 22.92 36.51 -38.71
CA SER A 609 23.58 35.50 -39.52
C SER A 609 25.09 35.73 -39.59
N ILE A 610 25.88 34.67 -39.39
CA ILE A 610 27.34 34.73 -39.29
C ILE A 610 27.98 33.76 -40.28
N SER A 611 28.82 34.26 -41.19
CA SER A 611 29.44 33.47 -42.28
C SER A 611 30.79 32.82 -41.95
N ASN A 612 31.53 33.36 -40.96
CA ASN A 612 32.86 32.90 -40.55
C ASN A 612 32.87 32.58 -39.05
N TYR A 613 31.98 31.70 -38.63
CA TYR A 613 31.86 31.31 -37.24
C TYR A 613 33.04 30.41 -36.85
N LYS A 614 33.88 30.90 -35.93
CA LYS A 614 34.89 30.08 -35.25
C LYS A 614 34.32 29.67 -33.91
N GLU A 615 34.08 28.38 -33.76
CA GLU A 615 33.71 27.79 -32.49
C GLU A 615 34.85 28.05 -31.50
N LYS A 616 34.58 28.77 -30.41
CA LYS A 616 35.52 28.85 -29.30
C LYS A 616 35.53 27.46 -28.68
N VAL A 617 36.66 26.76 -28.79
CA VAL A 617 36.89 25.52 -28.06
C VAL A 617 36.97 25.91 -26.59
N ASP A 618 35.92 25.65 -25.82
CA ASP A 618 36.02 25.68 -24.37
C ASP A 618 36.83 24.46 -23.94
N ASP A 619 38.10 24.71 -23.60
CA ASP A 619 38.99 23.76 -22.93
C ASP A 619 38.44 23.46 -21.52
N SER A 620 37.44 22.60 -21.43
CA SER A 620 36.97 22.06 -20.15
C SER A 620 36.49 20.61 -20.28
N SER A 621 37.37 19.75 -20.80
CA SER A 621 37.27 18.30 -20.61
C SER A 621 38.64 17.66 -20.75
N ASN A 622 39.35 17.60 -19.62
CA ASN A 622 40.29 16.55 -19.30
C ASN A 622 39.78 15.81 -18.06
#